data_AF-A0A536XKA6-F1
#
_entry.id   AF-A0A536XKA6-F1
#
_cell.length_a   1.000
_cell.length_b   1.000
_cell.length_c   1.000
_cell.angle_alpha   90.00
_cell.angle_beta   90.00
_cell.angle_gamma   90.00
#
_symmetry.space_group_name_H-M   'P 1'
#
loop_
_entity.id
_entity.type
_entity.pdbx_description
1 polymer ?
#
loop_
_entity_poly.entity_id
_entity_poly.type
_entity_poly.pdbx_seq_one_letter_code
_entity_poly.pdbx_strand_id
1 'polypeptide(L)'
;MALLIYYMLFRLPFWFPPRQRLMSASYTFGFNNGVAILAMALLLGAVTLLYLMWRREATELPIVFPPDRASRSGRMLLVAFALVTLFYCGLTFLMYAYSVHSAPRLMWETRHLLHRTWLIEAYGLRPYTEVAAEYGPILTYAPLYAYWLLKPFGASLEQAYFACHLLLNLAGVWCLYYLFSRAMMPARPRLVAFTILAIAGFGLWMGVNGALVRYLFPFASLLLGHRAVIWALSGRGRTVCWAGAAVAILMLLFGNILLSSDAGVAFALAWLGYALLMVRYDIRILAVSVINLATAALLCWVFVPVAYYETLLRFSEGANNLPLLPAPHLVLYIITSFIAIPPLLA
;
A
#
# COMPACT_ATOMS: atom_id res chain seq x y z
N MET A 1 15.43 -24.66 7.29
CA MET A 1 14.47 -23.55 7.06
C MET A 1 14.82 -22.75 5.79
N ALA A 2 16.01 -22.16 5.68
CA ALA A 2 16.42 -21.40 4.48
C ALA A 2 16.38 -22.19 3.16
N LEU A 3 16.86 -23.44 3.14
CA LEU A 3 16.79 -24.33 1.95
C LEU A 3 15.35 -24.65 1.53
N LEU A 4 14.45 -24.83 2.50
CA LEU A 4 13.03 -25.08 2.26
C LEU A 4 12.37 -23.82 1.68
N ILE A 5 12.62 -22.65 2.27
CA ILE A 5 12.14 -21.36 1.75
C ILE A 5 12.64 -21.16 0.31
N TYR A 6 13.94 -21.39 0.09
CA TYR A 6 14.53 -21.24 -1.24
C TYR A 6 13.86 -22.17 -2.26
N TYR A 7 13.70 -23.45 -1.93
CA TYR A 7 13.07 -24.41 -2.81
C TYR A 7 11.61 -24.03 -3.12
N MET A 8 10.82 -23.72 -2.09
CA MET A 8 9.40 -23.43 -2.24
C MET A 8 9.12 -22.12 -2.98
N LEU A 9 9.98 -21.10 -2.86
CA LEU A 9 9.78 -19.79 -3.50
C LEU A 9 10.43 -19.68 -4.88
N PHE A 10 11.55 -20.36 -5.12
CA PHE A 10 12.35 -20.16 -6.33
C PHE A 10 12.46 -21.39 -7.23
N ARG A 11 12.09 -22.59 -6.76
CA ARG A 11 12.14 -23.82 -7.57
C ARG A 11 10.76 -24.41 -7.82
N LEU A 12 9.94 -24.54 -6.79
CA LEU A 12 8.59 -25.09 -6.88
C LEU A 12 7.72 -24.38 -7.94
N PRO A 13 7.73 -23.04 -8.09
CA PRO A 13 6.89 -22.36 -9.07
C PRO A 13 7.17 -22.71 -10.53
N PHE A 14 8.36 -23.23 -10.86
CA PHE A 14 8.70 -23.68 -12.22
C PHE A 14 8.10 -25.05 -12.54
N TRP A 15 7.67 -25.81 -11.53
CA TRP A 15 7.09 -27.15 -11.73
C TRP A 15 5.60 -27.08 -12.09
N PHE A 16 4.99 -25.91 -11.92
CA PHE A 16 3.58 -25.66 -12.20
C PHE A 16 3.46 -24.58 -13.27
N PRO A 17 3.49 -24.93 -14.57
CA PRO A 17 3.50 -23.91 -15.63
C PRO A 17 2.26 -23.00 -15.56
N PRO A 18 2.39 -21.69 -15.91
CA PRO A 18 1.26 -20.77 -15.95
C PRO A 18 0.17 -21.26 -16.91
N ARG A 19 -1.10 -21.22 -16.46
CA ARG A 19 -2.24 -21.69 -17.27
C ARG A 19 -2.78 -20.64 -18.24
N GLN A 20 -2.55 -19.36 -17.96
CA GLN A 20 -3.05 -18.24 -18.76
C GLN A 20 -1.92 -17.59 -19.54
N ARG A 21 -2.19 -17.21 -20.79
CA ARG A 21 -1.26 -16.44 -21.62
C ARG A 21 -1.28 -14.99 -21.16
N LEU A 22 -0.21 -14.58 -20.48
CA LEU A 22 -0.05 -13.21 -19.99
C LEU A 22 1.21 -12.59 -20.57
N MET A 23 1.12 -11.31 -20.96
CA MET A 23 2.30 -10.55 -21.39
C MET A 23 3.11 -10.15 -20.14
N SER A 24 3.98 -11.05 -19.70
CA SER A 24 4.85 -10.84 -18.53
C SER A 24 6.15 -11.60 -18.66
N ALA A 25 7.20 -11.09 -18.02
CA ALA A 25 8.48 -11.79 -17.96
C ALA A 25 8.32 -13.13 -17.23
N SER A 26 7.54 -13.22 -16.14
CA SER A 26 7.29 -14.49 -15.45
C SER A 26 6.69 -15.56 -16.36
N TYR A 27 5.72 -15.19 -17.22
CA TYR A 27 5.15 -16.11 -18.19
C TYR A 27 6.19 -16.57 -19.22
N THR A 28 7.00 -15.64 -19.76
CA THR A 28 8.09 -15.97 -20.69
C THR A 28 9.10 -16.96 -20.10
N PHE A 29 9.39 -16.85 -18.81
CA PHE A 29 10.31 -17.75 -18.10
C PHE A 29 9.64 -19.00 -17.50
N GLY A 30 8.33 -19.20 -17.68
CA GLY A 30 7.59 -20.34 -17.13
C GLY A 30 7.44 -20.35 -15.61
N PHE A 31 7.59 -19.19 -14.95
CA PHE A 31 7.48 -19.04 -13.51
C PHE A 31 6.05 -18.73 -13.08
N ASN A 32 5.47 -19.54 -12.19
CA ASN A 32 4.12 -19.35 -11.69
C ASN A 32 4.07 -18.58 -10.38
N ASN A 33 3.82 -17.27 -10.49
CA ASN A 33 3.74 -16.37 -9.33
C ASN A 33 2.69 -16.79 -8.30
N GLY A 34 1.56 -17.36 -8.72
CA GLY A 34 0.52 -17.83 -7.82
C GLY A 34 1.02 -18.91 -6.85
N VAL A 35 1.82 -19.86 -7.36
CA VAL A 35 2.46 -20.89 -6.53
C VAL A 35 3.47 -20.28 -5.57
N ALA A 36 4.28 -19.32 -6.03
CA ALA A 36 5.27 -18.64 -5.18
C ALA A 36 4.59 -17.86 -4.04
N ILE A 37 3.52 -17.13 -4.34
CA ILE A 37 2.74 -16.36 -3.35
C ILE A 37 2.09 -17.30 -2.33
N LEU A 38 1.46 -18.39 -2.78
CA LEU A 38 0.83 -19.36 -1.89
C LEU A 38 1.85 -20.05 -0.98
N ALA A 39 2.99 -20.45 -1.54
CA ALA A 39 4.09 -21.05 -0.79
C ALA A 39 4.64 -20.08 0.26
N MET A 40 4.79 -18.80 -0.08
CA MET A 40 5.21 -17.76 0.85
C MET A 40 4.23 -17.58 2.00
N ALA A 41 2.93 -17.50 1.69
CA ALA A 41 1.87 -17.36 2.69
C ALA A 41 1.82 -18.56 3.66
N LEU A 42 1.90 -19.79 3.13
CA LEU A 42 1.92 -21.01 3.93
C LEU A 42 3.14 -21.08 4.87
N LEU A 43 4.33 -20.78 4.35
CA LEU A 43 5.56 -20.79 5.14
C LEU A 43 5.54 -19.72 6.23
N LEU A 44 5.13 -18.48 5.91
CA LEU A 44 4.98 -17.41 6.89
C LEU A 44 3.95 -17.77 7.97
N GLY A 45 2.81 -18.32 7.56
CA GLY A 45 1.76 -18.78 8.48
C GLY A 45 2.26 -19.88 9.42
N ALA A 46 2.97 -20.88 8.90
CA ALA A 46 3.53 -21.97 9.70
C ALA A 46 4.58 -21.47 10.71
N VAL A 47 5.50 -20.59 10.30
CA VAL A 47 6.51 -20.01 11.21
C VAL A 47 5.84 -19.17 12.30
N THR A 48 4.84 -18.36 11.93
CA THR A 48 4.09 -17.54 12.88
C THR A 48 3.35 -18.40 13.91
N LEU A 49 2.71 -19.48 13.45
CA LEU A 49 1.96 -20.39 14.33
C LEU A 49 2.90 -21.14 15.28
N LEU A 50 4.06 -21.59 14.82
CA LEU A 50 5.10 -22.17 15.67
C LEU A 50 5.58 -21.19 16.74
N TYR A 51 5.75 -19.92 16.38
CA TYR A 51 6.19 -18.88 17.31
C TYR A 51 5.11 -18.57 18.37
N LEU A 52 3.84 -18.49 17.96
CA LEU A 52 2.68 -18.34 18.85
C LEU A 52 2.53 -19.52 19.82
N MET A 53 2.75 -20.75 19.35
CA MET A 53 2.74 -21.93 20.21
C MET A 53 3.85 -21.91 21.26
N TRP A 54 5.00 -21.31 20.93
CA TRP A 54 6.13 -21.14 21.85
C TRP A 54 5.86 -20.05 22.90
N ARG A 55 5.25 -18.91 22.51
CA ARG A 55 5.04 -17.74 23.38
C ARG A 55 3.65 -17.64 24.03
N ARG A 56 3.15 -18.73 24.61
CA ARG A 56 1.79 -18.80 25.20
C ARG A 56 1.45 -17.77 26.31
N GLU A 57 2.42 -17.05 26.87
CA GLU A 57 2.24 -16.20 28.07
C GLU A 57 2.35 -14.68 27.84
N ALA A 58 2.40 -14.19 26.59
CA ALA A 58 2.46 -12.75 26.35
C ALA A 58 1.10 -12.06 26.61
N THR A 59 0.97 -11.38 27.75
CA THR A 59 -0.21 -10.59 28.17
C THR A 59 -0.15 -9.11 27.80
N GLU A 60 0.87 -8.65 27.08
CA GLU A 60 1.00 -7.24 26.71
C GLU A 60 0.09 -6.86 25.53
N LEU A 61 -0.38 -5.61 25.50
CA LEU A 61 -1.10 -5.06 24.35
C LEU A 61 -0.20 -5.13 23.11
N PRO A 62 -0.69 -5.66 21.97
CA PRO A 62 0.14 -5.91 20.79
C PRO A 62 0.71 -4.64 20.16
N ILE A 63 0.14 -3.47 20.45
CA ILE A 63 0.61 -2.17 19.96
C ILE A 63 0.54 -1.15 21.09
N VAL A 64 1.69 -0.78 21.65
CA VAL A 64 1.82 0.31 22.61
C VAL A 64 2.34 1.54 21.87
N PHE A 65 1.53 2.60 21.82
CA PHE A 65 2.01 3.89 21.31
C PHE A 65 2.78 4.61 22.42
N PRO A 66 4.00 5.12 22.14
CA PRO A 66 4.63 6.03 23.06
C PRO A 66 3.72 7.25 23.26
N PRO A 67 3.56 7.78 24.49
CA PRO A 67 2.82 9.00 24.70
C PRO A 67 3.40 10.11 23.82
N ASP A 68 2.53 10.93 23.20
CA ASP A 68 2.87 12.07 22.34
C ASP A 68 3.62 13.14 23.16
N ARG A 69 4.85 12.84 23.60
CA ARG A 69 5.78 13.80 24.17
C ARG A 69 6.60 14.37 23.03
N ALA A 70 6.59 15.70 22.91
CA ALA A 70 7.46 16.46 22.02
C ALA A 70 8.94 16.30 22.42
N SER A 71 9.48 15.10 22.22
CA SER A 71 10.88 14.80 22.45
C SER A 71 11.73 15.48 21.36
N ARG A 72 13.00 15.78 21.68
CA ARG A 72 13.99 16.30 20.71
C ARG A 72 14.04 15.45 19.42
N SER A 73 13.82 14.14 19.55
CA SER A 73 13.71 13.19 18.43
C SER A 73 12.56 13.54 17.47
N GLY A 74 11.38 13.92 18.01
CA GLY A 74 10.22 14.30 17.21
C GLY A 74 10.45 15.56 16.36
N ARG A 75 11.18 16.54 16.89
CA ARG A 75 11.54 17.77 16.14
C ARG A 75 12.48 17.46 14.98
N MET A 76 13.49 16.62 15.18
CA MET A 76 14.41 16.22 14.11
C MET A 76 13.69 15.49 12.97
N LEU A 77 12.75 14.61 13.31
CA LEU A 77 11.94 13.91 12.31
C LEU A 77 11.02 14.87 11.54
N LEU A 78 10.44 15.87 12.21
CA LEU A 78 9.63 16.90 11.56
C LEU A 78 10.45 17.76 10.59
N VAL A 79 11.68 18.14 10.98
CA VAL A 79 12.60 18.86 10.08
C VAL A 79 12.94 18.00 8.87
N ALA A 80 13.27 16.72 9.06
CA ALA A 80 13.52 15.81 7.94
C ALA A 80 12.29 15.66 7.04
N PHE A 81 11.08 15.56 7.62
CA PHE A 81 9.83 15.54 6.86
C PHE A 81 9.65 16.80 6.01
N ALA A 82 9.90 17.98 6.57
CA ALA A 82 9.83 19.24 5.84
C ALA A 82 10.88 19.32 4.70
N LEU A 83 12.12 18.90 4.97
CA LEU A 83 13.18 18.88 3.97
C LEU A 83 12.88 17.91 2.81
N VAL A 84 12.39 16.70 3.13
CA VAL A 84 11.97 15.71 2.12
C VAL A 84 10.79 16.25 1.30
N THR A 85 9.81 16.90 1.95
CA THR A 85 8.67 17.54 1.27
C THR A 85 9.15 18.60 0.28
N LEU A 86 10.06 19.48 0.70
CA LEU A 86 10.65 20.50 -0.17
C LEU A 86 11.46 19.85 -1.32
N PHE A 87 12.20 18.79 -1.04
CA PHE A 87 12.93 18.03 -2.05
C PHE A 87 11.97 17.42 -3.09
N TYR A 88 10.86 16.82 -2.67
CA TYR A 88 9.84 16.28 -3.55
C TYR A 88 9.21 17.36 -4.43
N CYS A 89 8.86 18.51 -3.84
CA CYS A 89 8.34 19.66 -4.57
C CYS A 89 9.34 20.15 -5.62
N GLY A 90 10.59 20.39 -5.20
CA GLY A 90 11.66 20.87 -6.07
C GLY A 90 11.98 19.91 -7.21
N LEU A 91 12.06 18.61 -6.92
CA LEU A 91 12.38 17.61 -7.93
C LEU A 91 11.21 17.35 -8.88
N THR A 92 9.96 17.36 -8.39
CA THR A 92 8.78 17.29 -9.27
C THR A 92 8.72 18.50 -10.21
N PHE A 93 8.98 19.70 -9.69
CA PHE A 93 9.02 20.92 -10.50
C PHE A 93 10.16 20.89 -11.52
N LEU A 94 11.37 20.46 -11.11
CA LEU A 94 12.50 20.31 -12.02
C LEU A 94 12.18 19.31 -13.13
N MET A 95 11.54 18.19 -12.80
CA MET A 95 11.16 17.20 -13.80
C MET A 95 10.10 17.72 -14.75
N TYR A 96 9.09 18.43 -14.26
CA TYR A 96 8.11 19.12 -15.10
C TYR A 96 8.80 20.12 -16.05
N ALA A 97 9.72 20.94 -15.55
CA ALA A 97 10.46 21.92 -16.35
C ALA A 97 11.36 21.26 -17.41
N TYR A 98 11.91 20.07 -17.12
CA TYR A 98 12.70 19.30 -18.07
C TYR A 98 11.85 18.73 -19.24
N SER A 99 10.51 18.81 -19.15
CA SER A 99 9.50 18.38 -20.13
C SER A 99 9.48 16.89 -20.44
N VAL A 100 8.27 16.35 -20.56
CA VAL A 100 7.99 15.00 -21.08
C VAL A 100 8.63 14.75 -22.44
N HIS A 101 8.90 15.79 -23.23
CA HIS A 101 9.43 15.69 -24.58
C HIS A 101 10.96 15.51 -24.62
N SER A 102 11.68 16.06 -23.64
CA SER A 102 13.15 16.05 -23.60
C SER A 102 13.73 14.75 -23.03
N ALA A 103 12.96 14.00 -22.25
CA ALA A 103 13.40 12.77 -21.58
C ALA A 103 12.47 11.56 -21.84
N PRO A 104 12.28 11.15 -23.11
CA PRO A 104 11.31 10.12 -23.49
C PRO A 104 11.47 8.78 -22.75
N ARG A 105 12.72 8.39 -22.45
CA ARG A 105 13.02 7.13 -21.74
C ARG A 105 12.79 7.23 -20.23
N LEU A 106 13.06 8.39 -19.63
CA LEU A 106 12.87 8.60 -18.19
C LEU A 106 11.38 8.75 -17.84
N MET A 107 10.61 9.37 -18.73
CA MET A 107 9.20 9.70 -18.51
C MET A 107 8.22 8.75 -19.23
N TRP A 108 8.65 7.53 -19.56
CA TRP A 108 7.80 6.58 -20.30
C TRP A 108 6.47 6.31 -19.56
N GLU A 109 6.53 6.13 -18.24
CA GLU A 109 5.34 5.83 -17.42
C GLU A 109 4.39 7.02 -17.34
N THR A 110 4.95 8.23 -17.23
CA THR A 110 4.19 9.49 -17.30
C THR A 110 3.47 9.61 -18.64
N ARG A 111 4.16 9.36 -19.76
CA ARG A 111 3.54 9.41 -21.11
C ARG A 111 2.39 8.43 -21.24
N HIS A 112 2.61 7.20 -20.78
CA HIS A 112 1.61 6.14 -20.85
C HIS A 112 0.36 6.47 -20.04
N LEU A 113 0.53 6.95 -18.81
CA LEU A 113 -0.58 7.32 -17.93
C LEU A 113 -1.27 8.61 -18.39
N LEU A 114 -0.51 9.61 -18.81
CA LEU A 114 -1.06 10.87 -19.32
C LEU A 114 -1.89 10.63 -20.60
N HIS A 115 -1.43 9.75 -21.48
CA HIS A 115 -2.20 9.34 -22.66
C HIS A 115 -3.51 8.65 -22.28
N ARG A 116 -3.51 7.76 -21.27
CA ARG A 116 -4.74 7.15 -20.75
C ARG A 116 -5.69 8.20 -20.18
N THR A 117 -5.19 9.17 -19.40
CA THR A 117 -6.01 10.27 -18.88
C THR A 117 -6.61 11.12 -20.00
N TRP A 118 -5.83 11.40 -21.04
CA TRP A 118 -6.33 12.10 -22.23
C TRP A 118 -7.42 11.33 -22.97
N LEU A 119 -7.27 10.01 -23.13
CA LEU A 119 -8.30 9.17 -23.75
C LEU A 119 -9.62 9.20 -22.98
N ILE A 120 -9.55 9.18 -21.64
CA ILE A 120 -10.74 9.29 -20.78
C ILE A 120 -11.39 10.68 -20.94
N GLU A 121 -10.60 11.75 -20.97
CA GLU A 121 -11.12 13.12 -21.08
C GLU A 121 -11.71 13.43 -22.46
N ALA A 122 -11.00 13.07 -23.53
CA ALA A 122 -11.37 13.43 -24.90
C ALA A 122 -12.49 12.55 -25.46
N TYR A 123 -12.52 11.26 -25.10
CA TYR A 123 -13.47 10.29 -25.67
C TYR A 123 -14.46 9.72 -24.65
N GLY A 124 -14.35 10.09 -23.37
CA GLY A 124 -15.25 9.58 -22.33
C GLY A 124 -15.08 8.09 -22.03
N LEU A 125 -13.92 7.50 -22.38
CA LEU A 125 -13.69 6.07 -22.20
C LEU A 125 -13.64 5.68 -20.73
N ARG A 126 -14.18 4.51 -20.41
CA ARG A 126 -14.26 3.95 -19.07
C ARG A 126 -13.03 3.08 -18.74
N PRO A 127 -12.24 3.43 -17.72
CA PRO A 127 -11.22 2.54 -17.16
C PRO A 127 -11.71 1.13 -16.84
N TYR A 128 -10.80 0.16 -16.94
CA TYR A 128 -10.99 -1.28 -16.73
C TYR A 128 -11.85 -1.99 -17.78
N THR A 129 -12.71 -1.27 -18.50
CA THR A 129 -13.62 -1.84 -19.50
C THR A 129 -13.22 -1.44 -20.91
N GLU A 130 -12.98 -0.16 -21.16
CA GLU A 130 -12.65 0.40 -22.48
C GLU A 130 -11.19 0.87 -22.56
N VAL A 131 -10.61 1.28 -21.43
CA VAL A 131 -9.18 1.60 -21.30
C VAL A 131 -8.55 0.67 -20.29
N ALA A 132 -7.45 0.03 -20.69
CA ALA A 132 -6.66 -0.80 -19.79
C ALA A 132 -6.17 0.04 -18.59
N ALA A 133 -6.65 -0.29 -17.40
CA ALA A 133 -6.23 0.31 -16.14
C ALA A 133 -5.77 -0.81 -15.21
N GLU A 134 -4.55 -0.64 -14.68
CA GLU A 134 -3.86 -1.67 -13.91
C GLU A 134 -3.92 -1.39 -12.40
N TYR A 135 -4.24 -0.17 -12.00
CA TYR A 135 -4.11 0.27 -10.61
C TYR A 135 -5.46 0.70 -10.04
N GLY A 136 -5.50 1.09 -8.76
CA GLY A 136 -6.73 1.52 -8.10
C GLY A 136 -7.43 2.69 -8.80
N PRO A 137 -8.77 2.82 -8.65
CA PRO A 137 -9.53 3.94 -9.17
C PRO A 137 -8.99 5.31 -8.77
N ILE A 138 -8.48 5.47 -7.54
CA ILE A 138 -7.85 6.72 -7.10
C ILE A 138 -6.65 7.04 -8.00
N LEU A 139 -5.75 6.10 -8.23
CA LEU A 139 -4.55 6.35 -9.05
C LEU A 139 -4.89 6.59 -10.53
N THR A 140 -5.99 5.99 -11.01
CA THR A 140 -6.43 6.10 -12.39
C THR A 140 -7.17 7.41 -12.67
N TYR A 141 -8.07 7.82 -11.78
CA TYR A 141 -8.92 9.00 -11.97
C TYR A 141 -8.40 10.27 -11.30
N ALA A 142 -7.52 10.19 -10.29
CA ALA A 142 -7.05 11.39 -9.60
C ALA A 142 -6.40 12.43 -10.52
N PRO A 143 -5.59 12.07 -11.54
CA PRO A 143 -5.07 13.05 -12.48
C PRO A 143 -6.17 13.79 -13.26
N LEU A 144 -7.25 13.08 -13.62
CA LEU A 144 -8.40 13.68 -14.32
C LEU A 144 -9.17 14.63 -13.41
N TYR A 145 -9.43 14.24 -12.17
CA TYR A 145 -10.10 15.10 -11.19
C TYR A 145 -9.26 16.33 -10.85
N ALA A 146 -7.94 16.17 -10.71
CA ALA A 146 -7.02 17.30 -10.55
C ALA A 146 -7.09 18.24 -11.76
N TYR A 147 -7.18 17.69 -12.97
CA TYR A 147 -7.34 18.50 -14.17
C TYR A 147 -8.66 19.26 -14.19
N TRP A 148 -9.78 18.63 -13.88
CA TRP A 148 -11.08 19.33 -13.81
C TRP A 148 -11.09 20.45 -12.76
N LEU A 149 -10.39 20.27 -11.64
CA LEU A 149 -10.25 21.29 -10.61
C LEU A 149 -9.36 22.46 -11.07
N LEU A 150 -8.30 22.18 -11.83
CA LEU A 150 -7.29 23.18 -12.22
C LEU A 150 -7.55 23.83 -13.59
N LYS A 151 -8.37 23.19 -14.44
CA LYS A 151 -8.74 23.68 -15.78
C LYS A 151 -9.34 25.09 -15.78
N PRO A 152 -10.19 25.50 -14.81
CA PRO A 152 -10.69 26.88 -14.72
C PRO A 152 -9.58 27.93 -14.55
N PHE A 153 -8.40 27.54 -14.04
CA PHE A 153 -7.24 28.41 -13.88
C PHE A 153 -6.26 28.35 -15.07
N GLY A 154 -6.66 27.71 -16.18
CA GLY A 154 -5.85 27.56 -17.37
C GLY A 154 -4.78 26.46 -17.30
N ALA A 155 -4.86 25.56 -16.32
CA ALA A 155 -3.88 24.49 -16.19
C ALA A 155 -4.03 23.44 -17.31
N SER A 156 -2.91 22.97 -17.85
CA SER A 156 -2.89 21.86 -18.80
C SER A 156 -3.07 20.51 -18.11
N LEU A 157 -3.45 19.48 -18.89
CA LEU A 157 -3.56 18.11 -18.38
C LEU A 157 -2.23 17.60 -17.79
N GLU A 158 -1.10 17.97 -18.40
CA GLU A 158 0.23 17.64 -17.92
C GLU A 158 0.52 18.30 -16.56
N GLN A 159 0.22 19.59 -16.41
CA GLN A 159 0.38 20.29 -15.12
C GLN A 159 -0.45 19.65 -14.02
N ALA A 160 -1.71 19.32 -14.32
CA ALA A 160 -2.58 18.63 -13.39
C ALA A 160 -2.08 17.23 -13.01
N TYR A 161 -1.50 16.50 -13.96
CA TYR A 161 -0.87 15.21 -13.70
C TYR A 161 0.31 15.34 -12.72
N PHE A 162 1.24 16.28 -12.97
CA PHE A 162 2.38 16.49 -12.08
C PHE A 162 1.96 16.98 -10.69
N ALA A 163 0.95 17.84 -10.61
CA ALA A 163 0.36 18.27 -9.33
C ALA A 163 -0.25 17.08 -8.59
N CYS A 164 -1.01 16.23 -9.26
CA CYS A 164 -1.57 15.01 -8.69
C CYS A 164 -0.48 14.04 -8.21
N HIS A 165 0.55 13.82 -9.03
CA HIS A 165 1.71 12.99 -8.68
C HIS A 165 2.40 13.51 -7.41
N LEU A 166 2.61 14.83 -7.32
CA LEU A 166 3.17 15.46 -6.12
C LEU A 166 2.28 15.20 -4.90
N LEU A 167 0.98 15.46 -5.00
CA LEU A 167 0.05 15.27 -3.87
C LEU A 167 0.03 13.82 -3.37
N LEU A 168 -0.01 12.84 -4.27
CA LEU A 168 0.04 11.41 -3.90
C LEU A 168 1.36 11.05 -3.22
N ASN A 169 2.49 11.59 -3.71
CA ASN A 169 3.78 11.35 -3.08
C ASN A 169 3.90 12.04 -1.71
N LEU A 170 3.40 13.27 -1.56
CA LEU A 170 3.35 13.98 -0.28
C LEU A 170 2.47 13.24 0.74
N ALA A 171 1.34 12.68 0.31
CA ALA A 171 0.52 11.79 1.14
C ALA A 171 1.32 10.55 1.59
N GLY A 172 2.17 10.01 0.71
CA GLY A 172 3.09 8.92 1.04
C GLY A 172 4.17 9.31 2.07
N VAL A 173 4.81 10.46 1.88
CA VAL A 173 5.79 11.02 2.84
C VAL A 173 5.11 11.28 4.19
N TRP A 174 3.86 11.76 4.18
CA TRP A 174 3.07 11.91 5.41
C TRP A 174 2.80 10.56 6.08
N CYS A 175 2.43 9.52 5.32
CA CYS A 175 2.28 8.16 5.86
C CYS A 175 3.58 7.67 6.51
N LEU A 176 4.72 7.91 5.85
CA LEU A 176 6.04 7.57 6.38
C LEU A 176 6.33 8.30 7.70
N TYR A 177 6.10 9.62 7.72
CA TYR A 177 6.25 10.43 8.94
C TYR A 177 5.32 9.95 10.06
N TYR A 178 4.07 9.64 9.73
CA TYR A 178 3.08 9.13 10.65
C TYR A 178 3.50 7.79 11.28
N LEU A 179 4.05 6.88 10.47
CA LEU A 179 4.60 5.59 10.93
C LEU A 179 5.82 5.78 11.83
N PHE A 180 6.84 6.51 11.37
CA PHE A 180 8.10 6.67 12.11
C PHE A 180 7.99 7.56 13.35
N SER A 181 7.03 8.49 13.41
CA SER A 181 6.73 9.24 14.63
C SER A 181 6.20 8.31 15.74
N ARG A 182 5.53 7.22 15.37
CA ARG A 182 4.93 6.24 16.29
C ARG A 182 5.77 4.99 16.52
N ALA A 183 6.78 4.74 15.68
CA ALA A 183 7.68 3.61 15.84
C ALA A 183 8.48 3.71 17.14
N MET A 184 8.54 2.61 17.90
CA MET A 184 9.41 2.47 19.08
C MET A 184 10.86 2.19 18.65
N MET A 185 11.53 3.21 18.13
CA MET A 185 12.91 3.12 17.62
C MET A 185 13.81 4.22 18.20
N PRO A 186 15.12 3.98 18.39
CA PRO A 186 16.06 5.04 18.74
C PRO A 186 16.06 6.15 17.68
N ALA A 187 16.32 7.40 18.09
CA ALA A 187 16.15 8.58 17.24
C ALA A 187 16.98 8.55 15.95
N ARG A 188 18.25 8.15 16.02
CA ARG A 188 19.17 8.12 14.87
C ARG A 188 18.75 7.07 13.82
N PRO A 189 18.57 5.77 14.16
CA PRO A 189 18.07 4.77 13.22
C PRO A 189 16.72 5.14 12.61
N ARG A 190 15.81 5.71 13.40
CA ARG A 190 14.50 6.18 12.95
C ARG A 190 14.63 7.25 11.86
N LEU A 191 15.51 8.24 12.07
CA LEU A 191 15.77 9.31 11.10
C LEU A 191 16.41 8.76 9.83
N VAL A 192 17.40 7.88 9.97
CA VAL A 192 18.08 7.23 8.84
C VAL A 192 17.11 6.40 8.02
N ALA A 193 16.30 5.56 8.67
CA ALA A 193 15.29 4.74 8.00
C ALA A 193 14.23 5.60 7.30
N PHE A 194 13.73 6.65 7.95
CA PHE A 194 12.82 7.62 7.33
C PHE A 194 13.43 8.22 6.06
N THR A 195 14.65 8.76 6.14
CA THR A 195 15.28 9.45 5.00
C THR A 195 15.59 8.48 3.85
N ILE A 196 16.10 7.28 4.14
CA ILE A 196 16.40 6.27 3.11
C ILE A 196 15.12 5.83 2.41
N LEU A 197 14.05 5.53 3.17
CA LEU A 197 12.78 5.11 2.58
C LEU A 197 12.11 6.24 1.80
N ALA A 198 12.22 7.48 2.26
CA ALA A 198 11.74 8.64 1.51
C ALA A 198 12.49 8.77 0.18
N ILE A 199 13.83 8.78 0.18
CA ILE A 199 14.60 8.93 -1.05
C ILE A 199 14.35 7.76 -2.01
N ALA A 200 14.36 6.52 -1.50
CA ALA A 200 14.11 5.33 -2.32
C ALA A 200 12.66 5.25 -2.83
N GLY A 201 11.73 5.84 -2.09
CA GLY A 201 10.32 5.91 -2.43
C GLY A 201 9.98 6.93 -3.51
N PHE A 202 10.91 7.83 -3.87
CA PHE A 202 10.69 8.80 -4.94
C PHE A 202 11.02 8.18 -6.30
N GLY A 203 9.98 7.79 -7.05
CA GLY A 203 10.14 7.25 -8.40
C GLY A 203 10.50 8.32 -9.43
N LEU A 204 11.73 8.31 -9.95
CA LEU A 204 12.18 9.25 -10.99
C LEU A 204 11.37 9.21 -12.29
N TRP A 205 10.64 8.11 -12.53
CA TRP A 205 9.80 7.89 -13.70
C TRP A 205 8.46 8.66 -13.67
N MET A 206 8.17 9.32 -12.53
CA MET A 206 6.99 10.17 -12.28
C MET A 206 5.63 9.49 -12.47
N GLY A 207 5.61 8.15 -12.46
CA GLY A 207 4.37 7.38 -12.55
C GLY A 207 3.58 7.40 -11.25
N VAL A 208 2.30 7.77 -11.32
CA VAL A 208 1.39 7.70 -10.15
C VAL A 208 1.22 6.29 -9.58
N ASN A 209 1.57 5.25 -10.36
CA ASN A 209 1.47 3.85 -9.93
C ASN A 209 2.52 3.46 -8.89
N GLY A 210 3.69 4.09 -8.98
CA GLY A 210 4.79 3.94 -8.03
C GLY A 210 4.71 4.93 -6.87
N ALA A 211 3.62 5.69 -6.73
CA ALA A 211 3.49 6.68 -5.68
C ALA A 211 3.60 6.03 -4.30
N LEU A 212 4.45 6.62 -3.45
CA LEU A 212 4.80 6.07 -2.15
C LEU A 212 3.58 5.78 -1.25
N VAL A 213 2.51 6.56 -1.40
CA VAL A 213 1.24 6.36 -0.68
C VAL A 213 0.64 4.97 -0.92
N ARG A 214 0.76 4.40 -2.12
CA ARG A 214 0.22 3.06 -2.44
C ARG A 214 0.77 1.98 -1.51
N TYR A 215 2.05 2.09 -1.18
CA TYR A 215 2.75 1.11 -0.36
C TYR A 215 2.64 1.39 1.14
N LEU A 216 2.56 2.66 1.54
CA LEU A 216 2.59 3.05 2.96
C LEU A 216 1.20 3.26 3.58
N PHE A 217 0.20 3.57 2.77
CA PHE A 217 -1.16 3.82 3.24
C PHE A 217 -1.80 2.63 3.97
N PRO A 218 -1.60 1.35 3.57
CA PRO A 218 -2.12 0.21 4.34
C PRO A 218 -1.61 0.17 5.78
N PHE A 219 -0.32 0.44 5.98
CA PHE A 219 0.30 0.45 7.31
C PHE A 219 -0.19 1.64 8.13
N ALA A 220 -0.24 2.84 7.54
CA ALA A 220 -0.75 4.02 8.21
C ALA A 220 -2.24 3.85 8.58
N SER A 221 -3.02 3.24 7.69
CA SER A 221 -4.44 2.92 7.89
C SER A 221 -4.63 1.96 9.07
N LEU A 222 -3.79 0.94 9.22
CA LEU A 222 -3.89 0.00 10.34
C LEU A 222 -3.72 0.73 11.68
N LEU A 223 -2.73 1.61 11.78
CA LEU A 223 -2.48 2.41 12.99
C LEU A 223 -3.56 3.48 13.23
N LEU A 224 -4.09 4.11 12.18
CA LEU A 224 -5.21 5.06 12.28
C LEU A 224 -6.48 4.35 12.76
N GLY A 225 -6.78 3.19 12.19
CA GLY A 225 -7.91 2.36 12.62
C GLY A 225 -7.73 1.90 14.07
N HIS A 226 -6.53 1.50 14.48
CA HIS A 226 -6.26 1.20 15.89
C HIS A 226 -6.58 2.40 16.79
N ARG A 227 -6.15 3.62 16.42
CA ARG A 227 -6.50 4.84 17.18
C ARG A 227 -8.01 5.06 17.27
N ALA A 228 -8.75 4.82 16.18
CA ALA A 228 -10.21 4.90 16.18
C ALA A 228 -10.84 3.89 17.16
N VAL A 229 -10.29 2.66 17.22
CA VAL A 229 -10.72 1.63 18.18
C VAL A 229 -10.41 2.04 19.62
N ILE A 230 -9.20 2.50 19.92
CA ILE A 230 -8.84 2.97 21.28
C ILE A 230 -9.71 4.15 21.70
N TRP A 231 -10.02 5.07 20.79
CA TRP A 231 -10.95 6.15 21.05
C TRP A 231 -12.35 5.63 21.39
N ALA A 232 -12.86 4.63 20.67
CA ALA A 232 -14.14 4.00 20.98
C ALA A 232 -14.15 3.25 22.32
N LEU A 233 -13.05 2.59 22.68
CA LEU A 233 -12.90 1.89 23.96
C LEU A 233 -12.82 2.86 25.14
N SER A 234 -12.08 3.96 25.00
CA SER A 234 -11.94 4.98 26.06
C SER A 234 -13.22 5.80 26.27
N GLY A 235 -14.00 6.01 25.21
CA GLY A 235 -15.31 6.66 25.26
C GLY A 235 -16.41 5.77 25.82
N ARG A 236 -16.30 5.32 27.08
CA ARG A 236 -17.22 4.45 27.85
C ARG A 236 -18.60 4.24 27.20
N GLY A 237 -18.69 3.28 26.27
CA GLY A 237 -19.94 2.74 25.73
C GLY A 237 -20.85 3.69 24.93
N ARG A 238 -20.43 4.90 24.56
CA ARG A 238 -21.26 5.80 23.74
C ARG A 238 -21.37 5.23 22.31
N THR A 239 -22.59 4.97 21.85
CA THR A 239 -22.90 4.52 20.47
C THR A 239 -22.26 5.42 19.41
N VAL A 240 -22.21 6.73 19.66
CA VAL A 240 -21.55 7.72 18.79
C VAL A 240 -20.06 7.41 18.59
N CYS A 241 -19.34 6.96 19.61
CA CYS A 241 -17.93 6.64 19.50
C CYS A 241 -17.70 5.39 18.63
N TRP A 242 -18.54 4.37 18.80
CA TRP A 242 -18.49 3.18 17.96
C TRP A 242 -18.92 3.45 16.53
N ALA A 243 -19.94 4.29 16.31
CA ALA A 243 -20.34 4.73 14.97
C ALA A 243 -19.21 5.50 14.27
N GLY A 244 -18.56 6.43 14.97
CA GLY A 244 -17.40 7.16 14.45
C GLY A 244 -16.24 6.24 14.09
N ALA A 245 -15.92 5.25 14.94
CA ALA A 245 -14.90 4.25 14.65
C ALA A 245 -15.28 3.37 13.46
N ALA A 246 -16.55 2.94 13.36
CA ALA A 246 -17.04 2.15 12.24
C ALA A 246 -16.88 2.90 10.92
N VAL A 247 -17.32 4.17 10.86
CA VAL A 247 -17.16 5.03 9.67
C VAL A 247 -15.69 5.23 9.34
N ALA A 248 -14.83 5.50 10.32
CA ALA A 248 -13.40 5.67 10.09
C ALA A 248 -12.75 4.41 9.49
N ILE A 249 -13.01 3.23 10.07
CA ILE A 249 -12.49 1.95 9.58
C ILE A 249 -13.01 1.66 8.17
N LEU A 250 -14.30 1.91 7.91
CA LEU A 250 -14.89 1.73 6.58
C LEU A 250 -14.21 2.62 5.54
N MET A 251 -13.99 3.90 5.86
CA MET A 251 -13.27 4.84 4.99
C MET A 251 -11.83 4.42 4.73
N LEU A 252 -11.12 3.91 5.75
CA LEU A 252 -9.77 3.38 5.60
C LEU A 252 -9.75 2.13 4.69
N LEU A 253 -10.71 1.23 4.86
CA LEU A 253 -10.87 0.05 4.01
C LEU A 253 -11.10 0.44 2.54
N PHE A 254 -12.04 1.37 2.29
CA PHE A 254 -12.25 1.90 0.94
C PHE A 254 -11.04 2.61 0.38
N GLY A 255 -10.37 3.43 1.19
CA GLY A 255 -9.15 4.11 0.76
C GLY A 255 -8.11 3.11 0.24
N ASN A 256 -7.90 1.99 0.95
CA ASN A 256 -6.96 0.96 0.53
C ASN A 256 -7.41 0.25 -0.76
N ILE A 257 -8.68 -0.15 -0.85
CA ILE A 257 -9.24 -0.76 -2.06
C ILE A 257 -9.10 0.20 -3.24
N LEU A 258 -9.60 1.42 -3.12
CA LEU A 258 -9.59 2.38 -4.22
C LEU A 258 -8.18 2.83 -4.62
N LEU A 259 -7.19 2.72 -3.73
CA LEU A 259 -5.79 2.97 -4.04
C LEU A 259 -5.15 1.81 -4.80
N SER A 260 -5.43 0.57 -4.40
CA SER A 260 -4.96 -0.63 -5.09
C SER A 260 -5.69 -1.90 -4.61
N SER A 261 -6.00 -2.83 -5.52
CA SER A 261 -6.78 -4.04 -5.19
C SER A 261 -6.03 -4.97 -4.23
N ASP A 262 -4.74 -5.16 -4.48
CA ASP A 262 -3.79 -5.88 -3.61
C ASP A 262 -3.64 -5.23 -2.23
N ALA A 263 -3.50 -3.90 -2.18
CA ALA A 263 -3.44 -3.15 -0.92
C ALA A 263 -4.74 -3.28 -0.10
N GLY A 264 -5.90 -3.24 -0.77
CA GLY A 264 -7.21 -3.48 -0.16
C GLY A 264 -7.33 -4.86 0.49
N VAL A 265 -6.95 -5.91 -0.22
CA VAL A 265 -6.96 -7.30 0.31
C VAL A 265 -5.97 -7.45 1.46
N ALA A 266 -4.74 -6.96 1.29
CA ALA A 266 -3.71 -7.03 2.33
C ALA A 266 -4.15 -6.31 3.61
N PHE A 267 -4.72 -5.11 3.47
CA PHE A 267 -5.28 -4.36 4.60
C PHE A 267 -6.45 -5.10 5.25
N ALA A 268 -7.39 -5.64 4.48
CA ALA A 268 -8.54 -6.38 5.01
C ALA A 268 -8.11 -7.59 5.86
N LEU A 269 -7.14 -8.36 5.38
CA LEU A 269 -6.58 -9.51 6.10
C LEU A 269 -5.83 -9.07 7.38
N ALA A 270 -4.97 -8.05 7.28
CA ALA A 270 -4.24 -7.53 8.42
C ALA A 270 -5.19 -6.95 9.48
N TRP A 271 -6.23 -6.24 9.05
CA TRP A 271 -7.25 -5.67 9.92
C TRP A 271 -8.07 -6.76 10.62
N LEU A 272 -8.46 -7.82 9.90
CA LEU A 272 -9.16 -8.96 10.49
C LEU A 272 -8.28 -9.68 11.53
N GLY A 273 -7.00 -9.91 11.22
CA GLY A 273 -6.03 -10.47 12.17
C GLY A 273 -5.91 -9.60 13.43
N TYR A 274 -5.78 -8.28 13.25
CA TYR A 274 -5.79 -7.31 14.35
C TYR A 274 -7.09 -7.39 15.17
N ALA A 275 -8.26 -7.44 14.52
CA ALA A 275 -9.54 -7.50 15.19
C ALA A 275 -9.70 -8.79 15.99
N LEU A 276 -9.25 -9.93 15.47
CA LEU A 276 -9.23 -11.23 16.16
C LEU A 276 -8.35 -11.20 17.42
N LEU A 277 -7.15 -10.58 17.34
CA LEU A 277 -6.30 -10.39 18.51
C LEU A 277 -6.97 -9.50 19.57
N MET A 278 -7.75 -8.51 19.13
CA MET A 278 -8.46 -7.58 20.01
C MET A 278 -9.76 -8.13 20.61
N VAL A 279 -10.23 -9.31 20.20
CA VAL A 279 -11.43 -9.98 20.77
C VAL A 279 -11.31 -10.18 22.28
N ARG A 280 -10.09 -10.44 22.77
CA ARG A 280 -9.81 -10.62 24.21
C ARG A 280 -10.11 -9.35 25.03
N TYR A 281 -10.10 -8.19 24.39
CA TYR A 281 -10.39 -6.90 25.02
C TYR A 281 -11.85 -6.50 24.84
N ASP A 282 -12.39 -6.58 23.62
CA ASP A 282 -13.80 -6.27 23.34
C ASP A 282 -14.28 -6.93 22.03
N ILE A 283 -15.29 -7.81 22.11
CA ILE A 283 -15.87 -8.50 20.96
C ILE A 283 -16.49 -7.55 19.92
N ARG A 284 -16.91 -6.35 20.35
CA ARG A 284 -17.49 -5.34 19.44
C ARG A 284 -16.52 -4.91 18.35
N ILE A 285 -15.21 -5.00 18.61
CA ILE A 285 -14.17 -4.69 17.62
C ILE A 285 -14.26 -5.65 16.44
N LEU A 286 -14.39 -6.95 16.72
CA LEU A 286 -14.57 -7.95 15.67
C LEU A 286 -15.90 -7.76 14.95
N ALA A 287 -16.99 -7.54 15.68
CA ALA A 287 -18.31 -7.33 15.09
C ALA A 287 -18.33 -6.13 14.12
N VAL A 288 -17.83 -4.96 14.56
CA VAL A 288 -17.73 -3.76 13.71
C VAL A 288 -16.81 -4.00 12.52
N SER A 289 -15.70 -4.71 12.71
CA SER A 289 -14.77 -5.03 11.62
C SER A 289 -15.39 -5.93 10.56
N VAL A 290 -16.13 -6.97 10.97
CA VAL A 290 -16.84 -7.87 10.05
C VAL A 290 -17.96 -7.13 9.32
N ILE A 291 -18.73 -6.29 10.02
CA ILE A 291 -19.77 -5.45 9.40
C ILE A 291 -19.15 -4.52 8.35
N ASN A 292 -18.04 -3.87 8.67
CA ASN A 292 -17.35 -2.98 7.74
C ASN A 292 -16.78 -3.72 6.52
N LEU A 293 -16.20 -4.91 6.72
CA LEU A 293 -15.72 -5.76 5.63
C LEU A 293 -16.87 -6.20 4.72
N ALA A 294 -17.98 -6.65 5.28
CA ALA A 294 -19.17 -7.03 4.52
C ALA A 294 -19.77 -5.82 3.77
N THR A 295 -19.86 -4.67 4.43
CA THR A 295 -20.35 -3.42 3.84
C THR A 295 -19.47 -2.96 2.69
N ALA A 296 -18.14 -2.98 2.88
CA ALA A 296 -17.20 -2.65 1.82
C ALA A 296 -17.29 -3.64 0.66
N ALA A 297 -17.36 -4.94 0.92
CA ALA A 297 -17.52 -5.94 -0.13
C ALA A 297 -18.80 -5.72 -0.94
N LEU A 298 -19.93 -5.44 -0.27
CA LEU A 298 -21.21 -5.15 -0.92
C LEU A 298 -21.13 -3.90 -1.81
N LEU A 299 -20.63 -2.79 -1.26
CA LEU A 299 -20.50 -1.54 -1.99
C LEU A 299 -19.50 -1.66 -3.14
N CYS A 300 -18.37 -2.35 -2.95
CA CYS A 300 -17.42 -2.63 -4.01
C CYS A 300 -18.05 -3.50 -5.09
N TRP A 301 -18.87 -4.48 -4.74
CA TRP A 301 -19.61 -5.27 -5.73
C TRP A 301 -20.61 -4.44 -6.56
N VAL A 302 -21.25 -3.44 -5.94
CA VAL A 302 -22.20 -2.53 -6.63
C VAL A 302 -21.49 -1.49 -7.51
N PHE A 303 -20.40 -0.89 -7.03
CA PHE A 303 -19.82 0.31 -7.64
C PHE A 303 -18.54 0.07 -8.43
N VAL A 304 -17.85 -1.05 -8.22
CA VAL A 304 -16.54 -1.32 -8.84
C VAL A 304 -16.69 -2.39 -9.92
N PRO A 305 -16.24 -2.13 -11.16
CA PRO A 305 -16.45 -3.06 -12.28
C PRO A 305 -15.73 -4.40 -12.04
N VAL A 306 -16.30 -5.50 -12.52
CA VAL A 306 -15.72 -6.84 -12.35
C VAL A 306 -14.26 -6.91 -12.86
N ALA A 307 -13.97 -6.24 -13.97
CA ALA A 307 -12.64 -6.15 -14.57
C ALA A 307 -11.58 -5.54 -13.64
N TYR A 308 -11.99 -4.74 -12.65
CA TYR A 308 -11.08 -4.27 -11.62
C TYR A 308 -10.55 -5.42 -10.75
N TYR A 309 -11.39 -6.37 -10.35
CA TYR A 309 -10.93 -7.53 -9.57
C TYR A 309 -10.09 -8.50 -10.41
N GLU A 310 -10.33 -8.54 -11.72
CA GLU A 310 -9.45 -9.28 -12.63
C GLU A 310 -8.02 -8.74 -12.61
N THR A 311 -7.79 -7.46 -12.31
CA THR A 311 -6.42 -6.93 -12.16
C THR A 311 -5.67 -7.65 -11.05
N LEU A 312 -6.31 -7.93 -9.91
CA LEU A 312 -5.71 -8.67 -8.80
C LEU A 312 -5.28 -10.08 -9.24
N LEU A 313 -6.18 -10.76 -9.95
CA LEU A 313 -5.91 -12.10 -10.48
C LEU A 313 -4.77 -12.05 -11.50
N ARG A 314 -4.81 -11.13 -12.46
CA ARG A 314 -3.77 -10.96 -13.48
C ARG A 314 -2.40 -10.68 -12.86
N PHE A 315 -2.30 -9.81 -11.85
CA PHE A 315 -1.03 -9.59 -11.13
C PHE A 315 -0.57 -10.86 -10.41
N SER A 316 -1.47 -11.58 -9.73
CA SER A 316 -1.13 -12.83 -9.04
C SER A 316 -0.65 -13.93 -9.99
N GLU A 317 -1.13 -13.93 -11.22
CA GLU A 317 -0.70 -14.84 -12.29
C GLU A 317 0.59 -14.38 -12.98
N GLY A 318 1.03 -13.14 -12.72
CA GLY A 318 2.31 -12.62 -13.17
C GLY A 318 2.25 -11.43 -14.12
N ALA A 319 1.08 -10.94 -14.50
CA ALA A 319 0.97 -9.73 -15.33
C ALA A 319 1.74 -8.57 -14.69
N ASN A 320 2.58 -7.90 -15.47
CA ASN A 320 3.46 -6.82 -15.01
C ASN A 320 4.40 -7.16 -13.84
N ASN A 321 4.54 -8.45 -13.50
CA ASN A 321 5.51 -8.93 -12.53
C ASN A 321 6.73 -9.51 -13.24
N LEU A 322 7.89 -9.24 -12.67
CA LEU A 322 9.10 -9.98 -13.00
C LEU A 322 9.01 -11.35 -12.35
N PRO A 323 9.60 -12.41 -12.94
CA PRO A 323 9.81 -13.64 -12.18
C PRO A 323 10.53 -13.26 -10.89
N LEU A 324 10.19 -13.92 -9.78
CA LEU A 324 11.03 -13.92 -8.60
C LEU A 324 12.35 -14.62 -8.97
N LEU A 325 13.21 -13.90 -9.67
CA LEU A 325 14.63 -14.16 -9.71
C LEU A 325 15.16 -13.77 -8.33
N PRO A 326 16.31 -14.31 -7.89
CA PRO A 326 16.97 -13.90 -6.65
C PRO A 326 17.56 -12.49 -6.78
N ALA A 327 16.74 -11.52 -7.18
CA ALA A 327 17.07 -10.12 -7.16
C ALA A 327 17.34 -9.76 -5.68
N PRO A 328 18.47 -9.12 -5.37
CA PRO A 328 18.90 -8.91 -3.99
C PRO A 328 17.84 -8.23 -3.11
N HIS A 329 17.04 -7.32 -3.67
CA HIS A 329 15.97 -6.64 -2.95
C HIS A 329 14.78 -7.55 -2.61
N LEU A 330 14.39 -8.48 -3.49
CA LEU A 330 13.34 -9.46 -3.21
C LEU A 330 13.79 -10.49 -2.16
N VAL A 331 15.04 -10.94 -2.26
CA VAL A 331 15.63 -11.85 -1.27
C VAL A 331 15.71 -11.19 0.09
N LEU A 332 16.16 -9.93 0.15
CA LEU A 332 16.19 -9.16 1.38
C LEU A 332 14.77 -8.97 1.96
N TYR A 333 13.77 -8.66 1.13
CA TYR A 333 12.38 -8.55 1.53
C TYR A 333 11.83 -9.86 2.12
N ILE A 334 12.09 -10.99 1.48
CA ILE A 334 11.66 -12.31 1.96
C ILE A 334 12.34 -12.63 3.30
N ILE A 335 13.66 -12.47 3.39
CA ILE A 335 14.42 -12.75 4.62
C ILE A 335 13.92 -11.87 5.77
N THR A 336 13.75 -10.56 5.54
CA THR A 336 13.24 -9.64 6.55
C THR A 336 11.82 -10.01 6.98
N SER A 337 10.96 -10.45 6.06
CA SER A 337 9.62 -10.95 6.38
C SER A 337 9.66 -12.15 7.33
N PHE A 338 10.51 -13.15 7.07
CA PHE A 338 10.64 -14.33 7.94
C PHE A 338 11.29 -14.03 9.30
N ILE A 339 12.12 -12.98 9.39
CA ILE A 339 12.78 -12.59 10.65
C ILE A 339 11.84 -11.71 11.49
N ALA A 340 11.14 -10.76 10.87
CA ALA A 340 10.39 -9.73 11.57
C ALA A 340 8.92 -10.09 11.82
N ILE A 341 8.23 -10.74 10.89
CA ILE A 341 6.79 -10.99 10.99
C ILE A 341 6.44 -11.97 12.13
N PRO A 342 7.08 -13.14 12.25
CA PRO A 342 6.74 -14.10 13.31
C PRO A 342 6.84 -13.54 14.74
N PRO A 343 7.92 -12.85 15.15
CA PRO A 343 8.01 -12.27 16.50
C PRO A 343 7.13 -11.02 16.70
N LEU A 344 6.65 -10.37 15.64
CA LEU A 344 5.70 -9.26 15.75
C LEU A 344 4.26 -9.74 15.96
N LEU A 345 3.92 -10.92 15.44
CA LEU A 345 2.57 -11.49 15.52
C LEU A 345 2.37 -12.45 16.69
N ALA A 346 3.42 -12.75 17.46
CA ALA A 346 3.44 -13.75 18.52
C ALA A 346 3.97 -13.20 19.83
#